data_AF-A0A2N0QC62-F1
#
_entry.id   AF-A0A2N0QC62-F1
#
_cell.length_a   1.000
_cell.length_b   1.000
_cell.length_c   1.000
_cell.angle_alpha   90.00
_cell.angle_beta   90.00
_cell.angle_gamma   90.00
#
_symmetry.space_group_name_H-M   'P 1'
#
loop_
_entity.id
_entity.type
_entity.pdbx_description
1 polymer ?
#
loop_
_entity_poly.entity_id
_entity_poly.type
_entity_poly.pdbx_seq_one_letter_code
_entity_poly.pdbx_strand_id
1 'polypeptide(L)'
;MPTDPTDLKQLRKKRHIGNDHVHIIWNEHYREYRKSTIGGDFGNVQIIISPLSTNTGSQNIELYNVEVYRDNKIPPFGPLLNGMVVTKNLLGPLVRMTAINAFRASINTTYQHPYLQRSSDINMIMSKYKKSSKNNNSYESFISKNFFTNDLPI
;
A
#
# COMPACT_ATOMS: atom_id res chain seq x y z
N MET A 1 -2.96 -18.91 4.01
CA MET A 1 -2.54 -18.86 5.43
C MET A 1 -3.05 -20.11 6.15
N PRO A 2 -2.18 -21.06 6.56
CA PRO A 2 -2.60 -22.33 7.15
C PRO A 2 -3.22 -22.16 8.55
N THR A 3 -4.24 -22.96 8.86
CA THR A 3 -4.84 -23.04 10.21
C THR A 3 -4.05 -24.01 11.06
N ASP A 4 -3.65 -23.59 12.25
CA ASP A 4 -2.99 -24.47 13.21
C ASP A 4 -4.01 -24.90 14.29
N PRO A 5 -4.47 -26.16 14.31
CA PRO A 5 -5.50 -26.59 15.25
C PRO A 5 -5.05 -26.53 16.72
N THR A 6 -3.73 -26.44 16.98
CA THR A 6 -3.18 -26.34 18.34
C THR A 6 -3.06 -24.89 18.83
N ASP A 7 -3.13 -23.92 17.92
CA ASP A 7 -3.03 -22.49 18.22
C ASP A 7 -4.41 -21.82 18.17
N LEU A 8 -5.08 -21.76 19.33
CA LEU A 8 -6.38 -21.10 19.47
C LEU A 8 -6.38 -19.64 18.99
N LYS A 9 -5.23 -18.95 19.06
CA LYS A 9 -5.11 -17.54 18.69
C LYS A 9 -4.65 -17.34 17.25
N GLN A 10 -4.25 -18.40 16.55
CA GLN A 10 -3.72 -18.36 15.19
C GLN A 10 -2.64 -17.26 15.03
N LEU A 11 -1.69 -17.19 15.97
CA LEU A 11 -0.66 -16.14 16.07
C LEU A 11 0.13 -15.98 14.77
N ARG A 12 0.37 -17.08 14.04
CA ARG A 12 1.01 -17.02 12.71
C ARG A 12 0.20 -16.20 11.73
N LYS A 13 -1.11 -16.45 11.60
CA LYS A 13 -2.01 -15.65 10.75
C LYS A 13 -2.10 -14.21 11.25
N LYS A 14 -2.25 -14.05 12.57
CA LYS A 14 -2.34 -12.73 13.20
C LYS A 14 -1.10 -11.88 12.95
N ARG A 15 0.11 -12.45 12.93
CA ARG A 15 1.34 -11.72 12.60
C ARG A 15 1.32 -11.14 11.18
N HIS A 16 0.66 -11.80 10.24
CA HIS A 16 0.57 -11.28 8.88
C HIS A 16 -0.46 -10.15 8.81
N ILE A 17 -1.70 -10.39 9.24
CA ILE A 17 -2.75 -9.36 9.14
C ILE A 17 -2.52 -8.19 10.10
N GLY A 18 -2.00 -8.44 11.30
CA GLY A 18 -1.91 -7.45 12.37
C GLY A 18 -0.81 -6.41 12.19
N ASN A 19 -0.01 -6.52 11.12
CA ASN A 19 1.03 -5.56 10.76
C ASN A 19 0.68 -4.77 9.48
N ASP A 20 -0.51 -4.98 8.91
CA ASP A 20 -0.95 -4.27 7.72
C ASP A 20 -1.63 -2.94 8.09
N HIS A 21 -1.35 -1.88 7.33
CA HIS A 21 -2.00 -0.58 7.55
C HIS A 21 -3.47 -0.57 7.11
N VAL A 22 -3.82 -1.38 6.12
CA VAL A 22 -5.13 -1.41 5.48
C VAL A 22 -5.69 -2.82 5.56
N HIS A 23 -6.85 -2.98 6.16
CA HIS A 23 -7.58 -4.24 6.17
C HIS A 23 -8.78 -4.18 5.23
N ILE A 24 -8.99 -5.24 4.46
CA ILE A 24 -10.23 -5.48 3.72
C ILE A 24 -10.96 -6.60 4.46
N ILE A 25 -12.15 -6.31 4.97
CA ILE A 25 -12.95 -7.21 5.79
C ILE A 25 -14.17 -7.63 5.00
N TRP A 26 -14.33 -8.92 4.78
CA TRP A 26 -15.56 -9.50 4.27
C TRP A 26 -16.45 -9.90 5.45
N ASN A 27 -17.58 -9.22 5.63
CA ASN A 27 -18.49 -9.42 6.75
C ASN A 27 -19.85 -9.95 6.27
N GLU A 28 -20.03 -11.27 6.38
CA GLU A 28 -21.31 -11.96 6.15
C GLU A 28 -22.16 -12.09 7.42
N HIS A 29 -21.64 -11.63 8.56
CA HIS A 29 -22.38 -11.70 9.82
C HIS A 29 -23.52 -10.68 9.80
N TYR A 30 -24.67 -11.04 10.37
CA TYR A 30 -25.84 -10.15 10.50
C TYR A 30 -25.61 -8.92 11.40
N ARG A 31 -24.43 -8.80 11.99
CA ARG A 31 -24.08 -7.70 12.90
C ARG A 31 -23.04 -6.83 12.22
N GLU A 32 -23.07 -5.55 12.55
CA GLU A 32 -22.02 -4.62 12.17
C GLU A 32 -20.66 -5.11 12.66
N TYR A 33 -19.66 -4.99 11.80
CA TYR A 33 -18.30 -5.34 12.14
C TYR A 33 -17.73 -4.35 13.17
N ARG A 34 -17.23 -4.87 14.28
CA ARG A 34 -16.58 -4.03 15.30
C ARG A 34 -15.13 -3.79 14.91
N LYS A 35 -14.73 -2.53 14.79
CA LYS A 35 -13.35 -2.13 14.40
C LYS A 35 -12.26 -2.69 15.31
N SER A 36 -12.59 -2.91 16.59
CA SER A 36 -11.70 -3.47 17.60
C SER A 36 -11.53 -4.99 17.52
N THR A 37 -12.14 -5.67 16.53
CA THR A 37 -12.10 -7.13 16.39
C THR A 37 -10.69 -7.62 16.11
N ILE A 38 -9.96 -6.94 15.20
CA ILE A 38 -8.53 -7.20 14.99
C ILE A 38 -7.75 -6.25 15.90
N GLY A 39 -7.34 -6.75 17.08
CA GLY A 39 -6.53 -5.97 18.01
C GLY A 39 -5.07 -5.86 17.58
N GLY A 40 -4.52 -4.65 17.63
CA GLY A 40 -3.13 -4.30 17.32
C GLY A 40 -2.98 -2.78 17.14
N ASP A 41 -1.74 -2.31 16.99
CA ASP A 41 -1.43 -0.88 16.73
C ASP A 41 -1.55 -0.49 15.24
N PHE A 42 -1.73 -1.49 14.37
CA PHE A 42 -1.93 -1.34 12.92
C PHE A 42 -3.42 -1.55 12.54
N GLY A 43 -3.75 -1.42 11.25
CA GLY A 43 -5.13 -1.37 10.78
C GLY A 43 -5.73 0.05 10.80
N ASN A 44 -4.90 1.06 10.48
CA ASN A 44 -5.29 2.47 10.46
C ASN A 44 -6.45 2.76 9.49
N VAL A 45 -6.65 1.89 8.50
CA VAL A 45 -7.80 1.90 7.59
C VAL A 45 -8.44 0.51 7.56
N GLN A 46 -9.77 0.47 7.61
CA GLN A 46 -10.56 -0.74 7.45
C GLN A 46 -11.64 -0.51 6.40
N ILE A 47 -11.67 -1.35 5.37
CA ILE A 47 -12.68 -1.39 4.31
C ILE A 47 -13.55 -2.62 4.57
N ILE A 48 -14.76 -2.41 5.08
CA ILE A 48 -15.69 -3.48 5.42
C ILE A 48 -16.67 -3.64 4.27
N ILE A 49 -16.81 -4.87 3.79
CA ILE A 49 -17.71 -5.25 2.70
C ILE A 49 -18.77 -6.19 3.29
N SER A 50 -20.03 -5.80 3.19
CA SER A 50 -21.16 -6.62 3.60
C SER A 50 -22.09 -6.87 2.42
N PRO A 51 -22.31 -8.15 2.04
CA PRO A 51 -23.32 -8.49 1.04
C PRO A 51 -24.70 -8.00 1.49
N LEU A 52 -25.44 -7.37 0.58
CA LEU A 52 -26.83 -6.99 0.81
C LEU A 52 -27.72 -8.06 0.20
N SER A 53 -28.61 -8.64 1.00
CA SER A 53 -29.64 -9.56 0.52
C SER A 53 -30.78 -8.77 -0.13
N THR A 54 -30.56 -8.28 -1.35
CA THR A 54 -31.61 -7.60 -2.13
C THR A 54 -32.29 -8.58 -3.09
N ASN A 55 -33.37 -9.20 -2.65
CA ASN A 55 -34.30 -9.91 -3.53
C ASN A 55 -35.29 -8.91 -4.14
N THR A 56 -34.81 -8.04 -5.04
CA THR A 56 -35.67 -7.08 -5.75
C THR A 56 -36.09 -7.63 -7.11
N GLY A 57 -37.21 -8.35 -7.14
CA GLY A 57 -37.90 -8.75 -8.38
C GLY A 57 -37.14 -9.71 -9.31
N SER A 58 -37.54 -9.77 -10.58
CA SER A 58 -37.10 -10.75 -11.59
C SER A 58 -35.60 -10.70 -11.97
N GLN A 59 -34.79 -9.84 -11.33
CA GLN A 59 -33.37 -9.71 -11.59
C GLN A 59 -32.60 -9.77 -10.25
N ASN A 60 -31.79 -10.81 -10.07
CA ASN A 60 -30.89 -10.95 -8.92
C ASN A 60 -29.68 -10.02 -9.11
N ILE A 61 -29.78 -8.79 -8.60
CA ILE A 61 -28.65 -7.85 -8.58
C ILE A 61 -27.90 -8.03 -7.26
N GLU A 62 -26.65 -8.51 -7.34
CA GLU A 62 -25.76 -8.62 -6.18
C GLU A 62 -25.19 -7.24 -5.82
N LEU A 63 -25.65 -6.71 -4.68
CA LEU A 63 -25.22 -5.45 -4.10
C LEU A 63 -24.40 -5.68 -2.83
N TYR A 64 -23.45 -4.78 -2.58
CA TYR A 64 -22.56 -4.84 -1.42
C TYR A 64 -22.47 -3.45 -0.78
N ASN A 65 -22.76 -3.38 0.51
CA ASN A 65 -22.48 -2.20 1.32
C ASN A 65 -20.98 -2.14 1.63
N VAL A 66 -20.38 -0.97 1.48
CA VAL A 66 -18.99 -0.70 1.80
C VAL A 66 -18.91 0.38 2.87
N GLU A 67 -18.35 0.01 4.02
CA GLU A 67 -17.99 0.97 5.07
C GLU A 67 -16.49 1.19 5.06
N VAL A 68 -16.08 2.44 5.23
CA VAL A 68 -14.67 2.83 5.21
C VAL A 68 -14.37 3.56 6.50
N TYR A 69 -13.58 2.93 7.36
CA TYR A 69 -13.05 3.54 8.56
C TYR A 69 -11.59 3.89 8.38
N ARG A 70 -11.20 5.03 8.93
CA ARG A 70 -9.83 5.51 8.96
C ARG A 70 -9.55 6.22 10.28
N ASP A 71 -8.30 6.23 10.70
CA ASP A 71 -7.83 7.09 11.78
C ASP A 71 -8.03 8.57 11.40
N ASN A 72 -8.26 9.42 12.41
CA ASN A 72 -8.49 10.86 12.22
C ASN A 72 -7.33 11.56 11.49
N LYS A 73 -6.10 11.12 11.73
CA LYS A 73 -4.87 11.66 11.14
C LYS A 73 -4.71 11.37 9.64
N ILE A 74 -5.46 10.41 9.10
CA ILE A 74 -5.36 10.00 7.71
C ILE A 74 -6.33 10.86 6.89
N PRO A 75 -5.89 11.56 5.83
CA PRO A 75 -6.79 12.35 4.99
C PRO A 75 -7.79 11.46 4.26
N PRO A 76 -8.90 12.01 3.73
CA PRO A 76 -9.77 11.28 2.81
C PRO A 76 -8.99 10.71 1.61
N PHE A 77 -9.38 9.53 1.13
CA PHE A 77 -8.73 8.81 0.05
C PHE A 77 -9.73 7.96 -0.73
N GLY A 78 -9.30 7.46 -1.89
CA GLY A 78 -10.00 6.39 -2.61
C GLY A 78 -11.28 6.85 -3.32
N PRO A 79 -11.80 6.00 -4.23
CA PRO A 79 -13.11 6.23 -4.85
C PRO A 79 -14.29 5.76 -3.98
N LEU A 80 -14.09 4.82 -3.04
CA LEU A 80 -15.14 4.38 -2.13
C LEU A 80 -15.14 5.19 -0.84
N LEU A 81 -16.32 5.71 -0.49
CA LEU A 81 -16.63 6.42 0.73
C LEU A 81 -17.47 5.55 1.65
N ASN A 82 -17.54 5.94 2.92
CA ASN A 82 -18.33 5.23 3.92
C ASN A 82 -19.82 5.19 3.56
N GLY A 83 -20.42 4.00 3.56
CA GLY A 83 -21.85 3.77 3.29
C GLY A 83 -22.20 3.64 1.81
N MET A 84 -21.21 3.55 0.91
CA MET A 84 -21.47 3.35 -0.51
C MET A 84 -21.95 1.93 -0.78
N VAL A 85 -22.93 1.79 -1.68
CA VAL A 85 -23.39 0.50 -2.21
C VAL A 85 -22.85 0.31 -3.61
N VAL A 86 -22.25 -0.86 -3.87
CA VAL A 86 -21.65 -1.19 -5.17
C VAL A 86 -22.16 -2.52 -5.69
N THR A 87 -22.21 -2.65 -7.02
CA THR A 87 -22.52 -3.90 -7.69
C THR A 87 -21.30 -4.82 -7.71
N LYS A 88 -21.54 -6.13 -7.82
CA LYS A 88 -20.50 -7.17 -7.92
C LYS A 88 -19.38 -6.85 -8.90
N ASN A 89 -19.73 -6.36 -10.09
CA ASN A 89 -18.78 -6.10 -11.17
C ASN A 89 -17.79 -4.99 -10.83
N LEU A 90 -18.20 -4.02 -10.01
CA LEU A 90 -17.38 -2.87 -9.64
C LEU A 90 -16.69 -3.04 -8.28
N LEU A 91 -17.18 -3.96 -7.43
CA LEU A 91 -16.66 -4.17 -6.09
C LEU A 91 -15.15 -4.41 -6.06
N GLY A 92 -14.65 -5.40 -6.80
CA GLY A 92 -13.22 -5.74 -6.82
C GLY A 92 -12.32 -4.56 -7.23
N PRO A 93 -12.53 -3.95 -8.41
CA PRO A 93 -11.75 -2.80 -8.86
C PRO A 93 -11.80 -1.60 -7.90
N LEU A 94 -12.98 -1.24 -7.38
CA LEU A 94 -13.14 -0.08 -6.51
C LEU A 94 -12.52 -0.31 -5.13
N VAL A 95 -12.68 -1.49 -4.53
CA VAL A 95 -12.04 -1.87 -3.26
C VAL A 95 -10.53 -1.84 -3.41
N ARG A 96 -9.99 -2.42 -4.49
CA ARG A 96 -8.54 -2.42 -4.75
C ARG A 96 -7.98 -1.00 -4.89
N MET A 97 -8.64 -0.13 -5.66
CA MET A 97 -8.21 1.26 -5.83
C MET A 97 -8.28 2.03 -4.50
N THR A 98 -9.33 1.81 -3.71
CA THR A 98 -9.50 2.41 -2.38
C THR A 98 -8.40 1.95 -1.43
N ALA A 99 -8.08 0.65 -1.41
CA ALA A 99 -7.02 0.10 -0.56
C ALA A 99 -5.63 0.65 -0.91
N ILE A 100 -5.31 0.80 -2.20
CA ILE A 100 -4.04 1.40 -2.63
C ILE A 100 -3.95 2.86 -2.16
N ASN A 101 -5.02 3.65 -2.36
CA ASN A 101 -5.04 5.05 -1.94
C ASN A 101 -5.02 5.19 -0.41
N ALA A 102 -5.70 4.29 0.31
CA ALA A 102 -5.66 4.20 1.77
C ALA A 102 -4.23 3.96 2.28
N PHE A 103 -3.52 2.99 1.68
CA PHE A 103 -2.15 2.69 2.06
C PHE A 103 -1.26 3.90 1.85
N ARG A 104 -1.35 4.54 0.68
CA ARG A 104 -0.59 5.76 0.37
C ARG A 104 -0.85 6.89 1.36
N ALA A 105 -2.11 7.12 1.72
CA ALA A 105 -2.50 8.12 2.71
C ALA A 105 -2.04 7.76 4.13
N SER A 106 -1.88 6.47 4.44
CA SER A 106 -1.40 5.99 5.74
C SER A 106 0.12 6.16 5.91
N ILE A 107 0.89 5.93 4.84
CA ILE A 107 2.36 6.04 4.87
C ILE A 107 2.86 7.46 4.59
N ASN A 108 2.14 8.22 3.76
CA ASN A 108 2.54 9.53 3.28
C ASN A 108 1.38 10.51 3.51
N THR A 109 1.50 11.35 4.54
CA THR A 109 0.53 12.43 4.78
C THR A 109 0.54 13.46 3.64
N THR A 110 1.67 13.59 2.95
CA THR A 110 1.84 14.42 1.75
C THR A 110 2.23 13.52 0.59
N TYR A 111 1.45 13.52 -0.49
CA TYR A 111 1.83 12.83 -1.72
C TYR A 111 3.18 13.36 -2.19
N GLN A 112 4.18 12.50 -2.29
CA GLN A 112 5.42 12.80 -3.00
C GLN A 112 5.46 12.02 -4.30
N HIS A 113 5.75 12.72 -5.39
CA HIS A 113 5.95 12.07 -6.68
C HIS A 113 7.16 11.11 -6.56
N PRO A 114 7.11 9.87 -7.07
CA PRO A 114 8.23 8.93 -7.00
C PRO A 114 9.57 9.48 -7.52
N TYR A 115 9.53 10.46 -8.43
CA TYR A 115 10.71 11.16 -8.94
C TYR A 115 11.45 11.97 -7.86
N LEU A 116 10.75 12.52 -6.87
CA LEU A 116 11.37 13.30 -5.78
C LEU A 116 12.17 12.40 -4.84
N GLN A 117 11.56 11.29 -4.40
CA GLN A 117 12.26 10.28 -3.61
C GLN A 117 13.45 9.72 -4.40
N ARG A 118 13.23 9.35 -5.67
CA ARG A 118 14.29 8.84 -6.55
C ARG A 118 15.43 9.84 -6.73
N SER A 119 15.15 11.13 -6.90
CA SER A 119 16.18 12.16 -7.01
C SER A 119 17.01 12.25 -5.73
N SER A 120 16.35 12.21 -4.57
CA SER A 120 17.01 12.20 -3.26
C SER A 120 17.89 10.96 -3.09
N ASP A 121 17.39 9.79 -3.48
CA ASP A 121 18.13 8.52 -3.42
C ASP A 121 19.35 8.54 -4.34
N ILE A 122 19.19 9.04 -5.58
CA ILE A 122 20.30 9.20 -6.53
C ILE A 122 21.36 10.14 -5.96
N ASN A 123 20.96 11.30 -5.42
CA ASN A 123 21.89 12.26 -4.82
C ASN A 123 22.62 11.65 -3.61
N MET A 124 21.91 10.88 -2.78
CA MET A 124 22.49 10.15 -1.65
C MET A 124 23.54 9.14 -2.15
N ILE A 125 23.20 8.32 -3.15
CA ILE A 125 24.12 7.33 -3.75
C ILE A 125 25.35 8.05 -4.33
N MET A 126 25.15 9.10 -5.13
CA MET A 126 26.24 9.89 -5.69
C MET A 126 27.14 10.44 -4.58
N SER A 127 26.59 11.05 -3.54
CA SER A 127 27.39 11.61 -2.43
C SER A 127 28.22 10.55 -1.71
N LYS A 128 27.68 9.33 -1.55
CA LYS A 128 28.32 8.21 -0.85
C LYS A 128 29.49 7.64 -1.65
N TYR A 129 29.31 7.47 -2.96
CA TYR A 129 30.33 6.81 -3.81
C TYR A 129 31.29 7.79 -4.50
N LYS A 130 30.95 9.09 -4.59
CA LYS A 130 31.85 10.13 -5.12
C LYS A 130 33.09 10.35 -4.24
N LYS A 131 33.01 10.08 -2.93
CA LYS A 131 34.13 10.21 -1.98
C LYS A 131 35.04 8.97 -1.88
N SER A 132 34.59 7.78 -2.29
CA SER A 132 35.44 6.59 -2.40
C SER A 132 36.42 6.65 -3.58
N SER A 133 36.26 7.64 -4.46
CA SER A 133 37.20 7.99 -5.53
C SER A 133 38.45 8.73 -5.02
N LYS A 134 39.04 8.31 -3.89
CA LYS A 134 40.46 8.59 -3.60
C LYS A 134 41.39 7.62 -4.33
N ASN A 135 40.86 6.44 -4.67
CA ASN A 135 41.44 5.56 -5.66
C ASN A 135 40.77 5.91 -6.99
N ASN A 136 41.55 6.32 -8.00
CA ASN A 136 41.10 6.70 -9.35
C ASN A 136 40.47 5.52 -10.14
N ASN A 137 39.46 4.87 -9.57
CA ASN A 137 38.77 3.70 -10.12
C ASN A 137 37.37 4.05 -10.63
N SER A 138 37.04 5.34 -10.79
CA SER A 138 35.83 5.70 -11.53
C SER A 138 35.98 5.30 -13.00
N TYR A 139 34.86 4.93 -13.62
CA TYR A 139 34.82 4.62 -15.05
C TYR A 139 35.32 5.82 -15.88
N GLU A 140 34.93 7.03 -15.50
CA GLU A 140 35.38 8.26 -16.14
C GLU A 140 36.91 8.44 -16.03
N SER A 141 37.51 8.11 -14.88
CA SER A 141 38.97 8.16 -14.71
C SER A 141 39.69 7.06 -15.48
N PHE A 142 39.09 5.87 -15.61
CA PHE A 142 39.61 4.81 -16.46
C PHE A 142 39.56 5.21 -17.94
N ILE A 143 38.43 5.77 -18.39
CA ILE A 143 38.25 6.22 -19.77
C ILE A 143 39.18 7.40 -20.09
N SER A 144 39.28 8.40 -19.21
CA SER A 144 40.21 9.53 -19.38
C SER A 144 41.66 9.07 -19.53
N LYS A 145 42.08 8.09 -18.71
CA LYS A 145 43.44 7.55 -18.74
C LYS A 145 43.74 6.71 -19.98
N ASN A 146 42.77 5.98 -20.52
CA ASN A 146 43.03 5.06 -21.65
C ASN A 146 42.75 5.68 -23.01
N PHE A 147 41.86 6.68 -23.09
CA PHE A 147 41.38 7.21 -24.38
C PHE A 147 41.64 8.71 -24.59
N PHE A 148 41.98 9.46 -23.53
CA PHE A 148 42.17 10.92 -23.61
C PHE A 148 43.58 11.38 -23.23
N THR A 149 44.51 10.48 -22.90
CA THR A 149 45.95 10.79 -22.81
C THR A 149 46.60 10.59 -24.17
N ASN A 150 46.41 11.53 -25.08
CA ASN A 150 47.34 11.70 -26.20
C ASN A 150 47.66 13.18 -26.28
N ASP A 151 48.94 13.47 -26.04
CA ASP A 151 49.58 14.74 -26.34
C ASP A 151 49.16 15.18 -27.75
N LEU A 152 48.41 16.27 -27.84
CA LEU A 152 48.25 16.98 -29.11
C LEU A 152 49.63 17.57 -29.43
N PRO A 153 50.32 17.13 -30.50
CA PRO A 153 51.53 17.80 -30.90
C PRO A 153 51.14 19.20 -31.41
N ILE A 154 51.79 20.22 -30.84
CA ILE A 154 51.75 21.61 -31.30
C ILE A 154 52.32 21.67 -32.72
#